data_AF-A0AAE0C183-F1
#
_entry.id   AF-A0AAE0C183-F1
#
_cell.length_a   1.000
_cell.length_b   1.000
_cell.length_c   1.000
_cell.angle_alpha   90.00
_cell.angle_beta   90.00
_cell.angle_gamma   90.00
#
_symmetry.space_group_name_H-M   'P 1'
#
loop_
_entity.id
_entity.type
_entity.pdbx_description
1 polymer ?
#
loop_
_entity_poly.entity_id
_entity_poly.type
_entity_poly.pdbx_seq_one_letter_code
_entity_poly.pdbx_strand_id
1 'polypeptide(L)'
;MPRPYADSPDVPHDAVAEVSTASSDVLHNAVAEVSTASGDMLFSALQTLGVVLRNLQRAPAELKYRSLKLSNPKLQSQVLCCPGALALLEAVGFVSDGGILTLPPSTPEIESRVENALARLTTMEASRVRWRRHSAPGVAESALLLGRAADGTALHIGRAEMVGGGMQPGAARAHSGGFSTGYGGQERCVAEAYEVLCCTGGLAAAVRLVDAEGGKVPLEALPAGWEADGTPMFSAVVTTGAGETLSVRPGKVRPGLGGAAFGEDGKERLALRYKVVCLAPDAVLDLPPNTPRPPTRRFLLSVGELLAWTPDGIAGVSLDLTRAATLAPTTKVRAAELSQPRVLHCHDMAGGYNEKADGCYLRAFTSWAAVDEFVYFAHHRVSIPPPQWIEACHAHGVPCLATLITEHEEGAVENSRLLDNAELAAAQLAQMLVHYGHDGYLVNIEAPLPGGAADVARLARFLSFLRTACRNYSTSARVIVYDSIGPTGAVEWSDELTTANRTLFDACDGIFLNYWWRPPQLMRSRALAGVARCADVYVGVDVFARGDLSYGAGPGCAEGVQQVAETGLSLALFAPGWSLEVGSGQGVSAEEATKADAEFWAKLGTDRIREGM
;
A
#
# COMPACT_ATOMS: atom_id res chain seq x y z
N MET A 1 34.46 -63.49 -34.75
CA MET A 1 34.90 -62.26 -34.05
C MET A 1 34.82 -61.12 -35.07
N PRO A 2 34.20 -59.97 -34.75
CA PRO A 2 34.51 -59.11 -33.60
C PRO A 2 33.31 -58.76 -32.69
N ARG A 3 33.62 -58.04 -31.60
CA ARG A 3 32.81 -57.74 -30.39
C ARG A 3 31.71 -56.68 -30.62
N PRO A 4 30.64 -56.65 -29.79
CA PRO A 4 29.70 -55.53 -29.78
C PRO A 4 30.27 -54.33 -29.00
N TYR A 5 29.99 -53.13 -29.52
CA TYR A 5 30.35 -51.82 -28.99
C TYR A 5 29.57 -51.50 -27.70
N ALA A 6 30.25 -50.88 -26.75
CA ALA A 6 29.66 -50.32 -25.53
C ALA A 6 29.07 -48.93 -25.80
N ASP A 7 27.95 -48.64 -25.13
CA ASP A 7 27.21 -47.38 -25.15
C ASP A 7 28.07 -46.17 -24.77
N SER A 8 27.91 -45.08 -25.54
CA SER A 8 28.23 -43.72 -25.09
C SER A 8 27.03 -43.17 -24.32
N PRO A 9 27.20 -42.54 -23.15
CA PRO A 9 26.07 -41.92 -22.45
C PRO A 9 25.63 -40.64 -23.16
N ASP A 10 24.35 -40.60 -23.52
CA ASP A 10 23.62 -39.37 -23.88
C ASP A 10 23.76 -38.35 -22.74
N VAL A 11 24.24 -37.15 -23.06
CA VAL A 11 24.11 -35.98 -22.18
C VAL A 11 22.69 -35.44 -22.37
N PRO A 12 21.86 -35.36 -21.31
CA PRO A 12 20.48 -34.90 -21.44
C PRO A 12 20.47 -33.42 -21.82
N HIS A 13 19.72 -33.09 -22.88
CA HIS A 13 19.45 -31.72 -23.34
C HIS A 13 18.80 -30.82 -22.27
N ASP A 14 18.25 -31.40 -21.19
CA ASP A 14 17.56 -30.68 -20.10
C ASP A 14 18.51 -30.00 -19.10
N ALA A 15 19.74 -30.50 -18.92
CA ALA A 15 20.68 -29.94 -17.94
C ALA A 15 21.24 -28.55 -18.34
N VAL A 16 21.24 -28.23 -19.64
CA VAL A 16 21.72 -26.93 -20.13
C VAL A 16 20.67 -25.83 -19.93
N ALA A 17 19.38 -26.19 -19.97
CA ALA A 17 18.29 -25.26 -19.73
C ALA A 17 18.18 -24.88 -18.24
N GLU A 18 18.30 -25.85 -17.32
CA GLU A 18 18.22 -25.61 -15.86
C GLU A 18 19.41 -24.78 -15.31
N VAL A 19 20.61 -24.91 -15.88
CA VAL A 19 21.78 -24.12 -15.46
C VAL A 19 21.69 -22.68 -16.00
N SER A 20 21.10 -22.49 -17.18
CA SER A 20 20.86 -21.16 -17.76
C SER A 20 19.79 -20.37 -16.99
N THR A 21 18.76 -21.02 -16.48
CA THR A 21 17.71 -20.38 -15.67
C THR A 21 18.25 -19.99 -14.28
N ALA A 22 18.98 -20.90 -13.62
CA ALA A 22 19.57 -20.63 -12.30
C ALA A 22 20.58 -19.45 -12.30
N SER A 23 21.39 -19.31 -13.35
CA SER A 23 22.32 -18.16 -13.47
C SER A 23 21.61 -16.83 -13.78
N SER A 24 20.47 -16.88 -14.48
CA SER A 24 19.62 -15.71 -14.72
C SER A 24 18.95 -15.24 -13.43
N ASP A 25 18.51 -16.18 -12.59
CA ASP A 25 17.85 -15.89 -11.30
C ASP A 25 18.81 -15.25 -10.29
N VAL A 26 20.09 -15.68 -10.26
CA VAL A 26 21.11 -15.06 -9.39
C VAL A 26 21.38 -13.61 -9.78
N LEU A 27 21.53 -13.32 -11.08
CA LEU A 27 21.69 -11.95 -11.56
C LEU A 27 20.41 -11.13 -11.34
N HIS A 28 19.24 -11.76 -11.46
CA HIS A 28 17.96 -11.14 -11.18
C HIS A 28 17.90 -10.62 -9.74
N ASN A 29 18.18 -11.51 -8.79
CA ASN A 29 18.15 -11.25 -7.35
C ASN A 29 19.19 -10.21 -6.92
N ALA A 30 20.40 -10.27 -7.47
CA ALA A 30 21.45 -9.31 -7.13
C ALA A 30 21.09 -7.86 -7.54
N VAL A 31 20.49 -7.67 -8.71
CA VAL A 31 19.98 -6.34 -9.13
C VAL A 31 18.79 -5.91 -8.27
N ALA A 32 17.90 -6.84 -7.90
CA ALA A 32 16.80 -6.54 -7.00
C ALA A 32 17.31 -6.06 -5.64
N GLU A 33 18.35 -6.69 -5.10
CA GLU A 33 19.00 -6.27 -3.86
C GLU A 33 19.65 -4.88 -4.00
N VAL A 34 20.34 -4.59 -5.12
CA VAL A 34 20.85 -3.22 -5.40
C VAL A 34 19.72 -2.19 -5.39
N SER A 35 18.53 -2.55 -5.90
CA SER A 35 17.39 -1.63 -5.97
C SER A 35 16.80 -1.24 -4.61
N THR A 36 17.15 -1.99 -3.54
CA THR A 36 16.73 -1.68 -2.16
C THR A 36 17.49 -0.49 -1.56
N ALA A 37 18.68 -0.18 -2.10
CA ALA A 37 19.41 1.02 -1.73
C ALA A 37 18.69 2.27 -2.25
N SER A 38 18.99 3.44 -1.68
CA SER A 38 18.36 4.70 -2.08
C SER A 38 19.31 5.89 -1.98
N GLY A 39 18.94 7.00 -2.62
CA GLY A 39 19.65 8.27 -2.54
C GLY A 39 21.08 8.22 -3.11
N ASP A 40 21.98 9.01 -2.50
CA ASP A 40 23.34 9.20 -3.01
C ASP A 40 24.19 7.92 -3.00
N MET A 41 23.89 6.99 -2.09
CA MET A 41 24.55 5.68 -2.02
C MET A 41 24.26 4.86 -3.28
N LEU A 42 22.97 4.66 -3.59
CA LEU A 42 22.55 3.94 -4.79
C LEU A 42 23.12 4.62 -6.04
N PHE A 43 22.99 5.93 -6.15
CA PHE A 43 23.46 6.65 -7.33
C PHE A 43 24.96 6.49 -7.56
N SER A 44 25.77 6.62 -6.49
CA SER A 44 27.23 6.44 -6.57
C SER A 44 27.60 5.01 -6.98
N ALA A 45 26.83 4.02 -6.50
CA ALA A 45 26.98 2.63 -6.88
C ALA A 45 26.65 2.40 -8.36
N LEU A 46 25.50 2.87 -8.83
CA LEU A 46 25.07 2.74 -10.23
C LEU A 46 26.09 3.36 -11.18
N GLN A 47 26.61 4.56 -10.87
CA GLN A 47 27.63 5.20 -11.69
C GLN A 47 28.93 4.39 -11.75
N THR A 48 29.39 3.89 -10.61
CA THR A 48 30.66 3.16 -10.52
C THR A 48 30.56 1.77 -11.15
N LEU A 49 29.50 1.03 -10.85
CA LEU A 49 29.18 -0.26 -11.47
C LEU A 49 29.00 -0.10 -12.98
N GLY A 50 28.24 0.91 -13.42
CA GLY A 50 28.06 1.21 -14.84
C GLY A 50 29.39 1.48 -15.55
N VAL A 51 30.34 2.18 -14.91
CA VAL A 51 31.69 2.38 -15.48
C VAL A 51 32.45 1.05 -15.58
N VAL A 52 32.41 0.21 -14.55
CA VAL A 52 33.05 -1.12 -14.55
C VAL A 52 32.51 -1.96 -15.71
N LEU A 53 31.19 -2.09 -15.81
CA LEU A 53 30.54 -2.93 -16.81
C LEU A 53 30.67 -2.37 -18.23
N ARG A 54 30.59 -1.04 -18.44
CA ARG A 54 30.83 -0.42 -19.77
C ARG A 54 32.26 -0.64 -20.25
N ASN A 55 33.24 -0.58 -19.35
CA ASN A 55 34.62 -0.86 -19.71
C ASN A 55 34.82 -2.32 -20.14
N LEU A 56 34.18 -3.26 -19.45
CA LEU A 56 34.18 -4.67 -19.82
C LEU A 56 33.47 -4.92 -21.16
N GLN A 57 32.30 -4.31 -21.38
CA GLN A 57 31.57 -4.43 -22.65
C GLN A 57 32.39 -3.87 -23.84
N ARG A 58 33.07 -2.74 -23.64
CA ARG A 58 33.87 -2.09 -24.68
C ARG A 58 35.17 -2.85 -24.99
N ALA A 59 35.79 -3.46 -23.99
CA ALA A 59 37.07 -4.15 -24.11
C ALA A 59 37.09 -5.46 -23.28
N PRO A 60 36.36 -6.49 -23.73
CA PRO A 60 36.12 -7.71 -22.94
C PRO A 60 37.37 -8.55 -22.65
N ALA A 61 38.42 -8.43 -23.47
CA ALA A 61 39.69 -9.14 -23.28
C ALA A 61 40.74 -8.36 -22.45
N GLU A 62 40.48 -7.10 -22.09
CA GLU A 62 41.46 -6.23 -21.44
C GLU A 62 41.61 -6.57 -19.94
N LEU A 63 42.79 -7.01 -19.54
CA LEU A 63 43.06 -7.54 -18.20
C LEU A 63 42.83 -6.50 -17.09
N LYS A 64 43.11 -5.22 -17.34
CA LYS A 64 42.97 -4.17 -16.31
C LYS A 64 41.51 -3.93 -15.87
N TYR A 65 40.53 -4.25 -16.72
CA TYR A 65 39.10 -4.12 -16.39
C TYR A 65 38.53 -5.35 -15.70
N ARG A 66 39.29 -6.46 -15.73
CA ARG A 66 38.90 -7.78 -15.22
C ARG A 66 39.43 -8.06 -13.83
N SER A 67 40.13 -7.09 -13.21
CA SER A 67 40.71 -7.19 -11.87
C SER A 67 40.35 -5.95 -11.05
N LEU A 68 39.53 -6.11 -10.01
CA LEU A 68 39.10 -5.03 -9.12
C LEU A 68 39.68 -5.26 -7.72
N LYS A 69 40.47 -4.30 -7.23
CA LYS A 69 41.02 -4.36 -5.86
C LYS A 69 39.96 -3.88 -4.88
N LEU A 70 39.51 -4.73 -3.96
CA LEU A 70 38.50 -4.36 -2.97
C LEU A 70 39.00 -3.27 -2.00
N SER A 71 40.30 -3.09 -1.86
CA SER A 71 40.91 -1.98 -1.10
C SER A 71 40.83 -0.61 -1.80
N ASN A 72 40.35 -0.55 -3.05
CA ASN A 72 40.19 0.72 -3.77
C ASN A 72 39.20 1.64 -3.02
N PRO A 73 39.60 2.87 -2.63
CA PRO A 73 38.75 3.77 -1.85
C PRO A 73 37.41 4.09 -2.51
N LYS A 74 37.38 4.16 -3.86
CA LYS A 74 36.15 4.42 -4.61
C LYS A 74 35.21 3.20 -4.59
N LEU A 75 35.75 1.98 -4.72
CA LEU A 75 34.93 0.77 -4.60
C LEU A 75 34.38 0.60 -3.18
N GLN A 76 35.20 0.86 -2.15
CA GLN A 76 34.75 0.84 -0.75
C GLN A 76 33.62 1.83 -0.49
N SER A 77 33.79 3.08 -0.91
CA SER A 77 32.84 4.16 -0.58
C SER A 77 31.60 4.20 -1.48
N GLN A 78 31.64 3.60 -2.68
CA GLN A 78 30.55 3.72 -3.66
C GLN A 78 29.93 2.40 -4.08
N VAL A 79 30.64 1.27 -3.99
CA VAL A 79 30.12 -0.03 -4.42
C VAL A 79 29.84 -0.92 -3.21
N LEU A 80 30.84 -1.15 -2.36
CA LEU A 80 30.72 -2.10 -1.24
C LEU A 80 29.83 -1.60 -0.09
N CYS A 81 29.52 -0.30 -0.05
CA CYS A 81 28.55 0.27 0.88
C CYS A 81 27.10 0.05 0.44
N CYS A 82 26.86 -0.36 -0.82
CA CYS A 82 25.55 -0.55 -1.39
C CYS A 82 25.15 -2.04 -1.29
N PRO A 83 24.01 -2.38 -0.65
CA PRO A 83 23.46 -3.73 -0.65
C PRO A 83 23.39 -4.33 -2.07
N GLY A 84 23.63 -5.63 -2.20
CA GLY A 84 23.59 -6.34 -3.49
C GLY A 84 24.69 -6.00 -4.50
N ALA A 85 25.47 -4.93 -4.33
CA ALA A 85 26.44 -4.49 -5.34
C ALA A 85 27.62 -5.46 -5.52
N LEU A 86 28.06 -6.10 -4.42
CA LEU A 86 29.07 -7.17 -4.48
C LEU A 86 28.49 -8.44 -5.12
N ALA A 87 27.29 -8.85 -4.68
CA ALA A 87 26.57 -9.98 -5.24
C ALA A 87 26.32 -9.83 -6.75
N LEU A 88 26.12 -8.60 -7.23
CA LEU A 88 25.99 -8.30 -8.65
C LEU A 88 27.28 -8.60 -9.42
N LEU A 89 28.43 -8.18 -8.89
CA LEU A 89 29.73 -8.48 -9.51
C LEU A 89 30.00 -9.99 -9.53
N GLU A 90 29.67 -10.69 -8.44
CA GLU A 90 29.76 -12.14 -8.38
C GLU A 90 28.82 -12.83 -9.38
N ALA A 91 27.58 -12.35 -9.50
CA ALA A 91 26.60 -12.85 -10.47
C ALA A 91 27.06 -12.67 -11.93
N VAL A 92 27.72 -11.54 -12.24
CA VAL A 92 28.36 -11.29 -13.53
C VAL A 92 29.50 -12.29 -13.80
N GLY A 93 30.13 -12.82 -12.75
CA GLY A 93 31.14 -13.87 -12.81
C GLY A 93 32.47 -13.52 -12.16
N PHE A 94 32.57 -12.41 -11.43
CA PHE A 94 33.77 -12.11 -10.65
C PHE A 94 33.94 -13.11 -9.51
N VAL A 95 35.18 -13.53 -9.27
CA VAL A 95 35.56 -14.41 -8.16
C VAL A 95 36.45 -13.64 -7.21
N SER A 96 36.14 -13.71 -5.91
CA SER A 96 36.92 -13.07 -4.85
C SER A 96 38.06 -13.97 -4.38
N ASP A 97 39.29 -13.49 -4.48
CA ASP A 97 40.47 -14.13 -3.90
C ASP A 97 41.43 -13.07 -3.33
N GLY A 98 41.85 -13.23 -2.08
CA GLY A 98 42.83 -12.35 -1.45
C GLY A 98 42.50 -10.85 -1.44
N GLY A 99 41.20 -10.47 -1.46
CA GLY A 99 40.77 -9.06 -1.53
C GLY A 99 40.78 -8.45 -2.94
N ILE A 100 40.89 -9.29 -3.97
CA ILE A 100 40.80 -8.91 -5.38
C ILE A 100 39.65 -9.70 -6.02
N LEU A 101 38.74 -8.99 -6.69
CA LEU A 101 37.76 -9.60 -7.57
C LEU A 101 38.36 -9.76 -8.96
N THR A 102 38.43 -11.00 -9.44
CA THR A 102 38.95 -11.32 -10.78
C THR A 102 37.85 -11.96 -11.62
N LEU A 103 37.62 -11.43 -12.80
CA LEU A 103 36.73 -12.02 -13.80
C LEU A 103 37.53 -13.07 -14.60
N PRO A 104 37.09 -14.34 -14.74
CA PRO A 104 37.72 -15.35 -15.60
C PRO A 104 37.68 -14.95 -17.08
N PRO A 105 38.58 -15.43 -17.96
CA PRO A 105 38.70 -15.02 -19.38
C PRO A 105 37.36 -14.89 -20.12
N SER A 106 37.31 -13.99 -21.11
CA SER A 106 36.04 -13.66 -21.78
C SER A 106 35.43 -14.89 -22.45
N THR A 107 34.16 -15.13 -22.13
CA THR A 107 33.32 -16.16 -22.71
C THR A 107 32.00 -15.52 -23.12
N PRO A 108 31.29 -16.05 -24.14
CA PRO A 108 29.98 -15.53 -24.53
C PRO A 108 28.99 -15.41 -23.36
N GLU A 109 29.06 -16.34 -22.39
CA GLU A 109 28.22 -16.34 -21.19
C GLU A 109 28.56 -15.19 -20.24
N ILE A 110 29.85 -14.86 -20.07
CA ILE A 110 30.26 -13.70 -19.26
C ILE A 110 29.87 -12.40 -19.97
N GLU A 111 30.08 -12.31 -21.28
CA GLU A 111 29.72 -11.12 -22.07
C GLU A 111 28.21 -10.84 -22.02
N SER A 112 27.39 -11.89 -22.16
CA SER A 112 25.94 -11.79 -22.03
C SER A 112 25.50 -11.33 -20.63
N ARG A 113 26.14 -11.84 -19.56
CA ARG A 113 25.85 -11.39 -18.19
C ARG A 113 26.27 -9.94 -17.93
N VAL A 114 27.42 -9.50 -18.47
CA VAL A 114 27.86 -8.11 -18.41
C VAL A 114 26.86 -7.20 -19.12
N GLU A 115 26.41 -7.58 -20.32
CA GLU A 115 25.43 -6.82 -21.09
C GLU A 115 24.07 -6.73 -20.36
N ASN A 116 23.57 -7.86 -19.85
CA ASN A 116 22.32 -7.90 -19.11
C ASN A 116 22.39 -7.04 -17.84
N ALA A 117 23.45 -7.19 -17.04
CA ALA A 117 23.67 -6.40 -15.84
C ALA A 117 23.73 -4.90 -16.17
N LEU A 118 24.50 -4.51 -17.20
CA LEU A 118 24.62 -3.12 -17.61
C LEU A 118 23.29 -2.54 -18.09
N ALA A 119 22.53 -3.29 -18.88
CA ALA A 119 21.22 -2.87 -19.36
C ALA A 119 20.28 -2.57 -18.18
N ARG A 120 20.20 -3.50 -17.20
CA ARG A 120 19.34 -3.34 -16.02
C ARG A 120 19.76 -2.19 -15.12
N LEU A 121 21.07 -2.00 -14.89
CA LEU A 121 21.56 -0.85 -14.14
C LEU A 121 21.29 0.47 -14.86
N THR A 122 21.42 0.48 -16.19
CA THR A 122 21.16 1.69 -17.00
C THR A 122 19.68 2.05 -16.98
N THR A 123 18.78 1.06 -17.12
CA THR A 123 17.33 1.27 -16.97
C THR A 123 16.99 1.77 -15.57
N MET A 124 17.58 1.17 -14.53
CA MET A 124 17.38 1.59 -13.15
C MET A 124 17.87 3.03 -12.92
N GLU A 125 19.04 3.41 -13.44
CA GLU A 125 19.53 4.79 -13.33
C GLU A 125 18.62 5.77 -14.08
N ALA A 126 18.16 5.39 -15.28
CA ALA A 126 17.36 6.24 -16.16
C ALA A 126 15.95 6.50 -15.63
N SER A 127 15.39 5.63 -14.78
CA SER A 127 14.05 5.84 -14.18
C SER A 127 14.08 6.55 -12.82
N ARG A 128 15.28 6.82 -12.27
CA ARG A 128 15.43 7.45 -10.95
C ARG A 128 15.33 8.96 -11.06
N VAL A 129 14.35 9.51 -10.36
CA VAL A 129 14.06 10.94 -10.28
C VAL A 129 14.52 11.45 -8.92
N ARG A 130 15.27 12.56 -8.86
CA ARG A 130 15.80 13.07 -7.59
C ARG A 130 15.83 14.60 -7.51
N TRP A 131 15.68 15.12 -6.30
CA TRP A 131 15.93 16.52 -6.02
C TRP A 131 17.43 16.75 -5.80
N ARG A 132 18.03 17.68 -6.55
CA ARG A 132 19.45 18.05 -6.41
C ARG A 132 19.59 19.48 -5.96
N ARG A 133 20.41 19.72 -4.94
CA ARG A 133 20.73 21.06 -4.46
C ARG A 133 21.58 21.84 -5.46
N HIS A 134 21.23 23.10 -5.66
CA HIS A 134 21.87 24.05 -6.55
C HIS A 134 21.97 25.44 -5.90
N SER A 135 22.89 26.24 -6.43
CA SER A 135 23.00 27.69 -6.23
C SER A 135 23.20 28.33 -7.61
N ALA A 136 22.79 29.58 -7.77
CA ALA A 136 22.98 30.28 -9.03
C ALA A 136 24.45 30.72 -9.19
N PRO A 137 25.01 30.73 -10.42
CA PRO A 137 24.40 30.26 -11.67
C PRO A 137 24.58 28.74 -11.88
N GLY A 138 23.67 28.14 -12.64
CA GLY A 138 23.78 26.78 -13.18
C GLY A 138 22.79 25.78 -12.58
N VAL A 139 22.29 24.89 -13.43
CA VAL A 139 21.53 23.68 -13.05
C VAL A 139 22.22 22.46 -13.66
N ALA A 140 21.95 21.27 -13.12
CA ALA A 140 22.53 20.04 -13.65
C ALA A 140 22.04 19.76 -15.08
N GLU A 141 22.85 19.10 -15.90
CA GLU A 141 22.45 18.65 -17.26
C GLU A 141 21.24 17.72 -17.23
N SER A 142 21.11 16.93 -16.16
CA SER A 142 19.95 16.06 -15.90
C SER A 142 18.70 16.80 -15.42
N ALA A 143 18.72 18.14 -15.30
CA ALA A 143 17.59 18.91 -14.80
C ALA A 143 16.39 18.82 -15.76
N LEU A 144 15.21 18.61 -15.21
CA LEU A 144 14.01 18.43 -16.01
C LEU A 144 13.47 19.79 -16.47
N LEU A 145 13.63 20.05 -17.77
CA LEU A 145 13.08 21.21 -18.46
C LEU A 145 11.58 21.02 -18.69
N LEU A 146 10.75 21.89 -18.10
CA LEU A 146 9.30 21.78 -18.18
C LEU A 146 8.59 23.05 -18.62
N GLY A 147 9.34 24.12 -18.83
CA GLY A 147 8.79 25.40 -19.22
C GLY A 147 9.76 26.27 -19.98
N ARG A 148 9.19 27.29 -20.63
CA ARG A 148 9.91 28.41 -21.21
C ARG A 148 9.16 29.69 -20.88
N ALA A 149 9.86 30.68 -20.38
CA ALA A 149 9.29 32.02 -20.23
C ALA A 149 9.04 32.64 -21.62
N ALA A 150 8.27 33.73 -21.67
CA ALA A 150 7.95 34.44 -22.91
C ALA A 150 9.19 34.91 -23.69
N ASP A 151 10.30 35.19 -23.00
CA ASP A 151 11.60 35.56 -23.60
C ASP A 151 12.43 34.34 -24.09
N GLY A 152 11.87 33.13 -23.99
CA GLY A 152 12.53 31.88 -24.38
C GLY A 152 13.38 31.23 -23.29
N THR A 153 13.54 31.87 -22.12
CA THR A 153 14.34 31.35 -21.00
C THR A 153 13.83 30.00 -20.54
N ALA A 154 14.73 29.01 -20.47
CA ALA A 154 14.44 27.67 -19.99
C ALA A 154 14.09 27.65 -18.49
N LEU A 155 12.97 27.02 -18.15
CA LEU A 155 12.47 26.88 -16.77
C LEU A 155 12.39 25.40 -16.38
N HIS A 156 13.10 25.04 -15.31
CA HIS A 156 13.17 23.68 -14.76
C HIS A 156 12.29 23.57 -13.53
N ILE A 157 11.85 22.35 -13.19
CA ILE A 157 11.14 22.14 -11.92
C ILE A 157 12.12 22.35 -10.77
N GLY A 158 11.82 23.29 -9.89
CA GLY A 158 12.58 23.48 -8.67
C GLY A 158 11.69 23.54 -7.43
N ARG A 159 12.35 23.55 -6.27
CA ARG A 159 11.75 23.90 -4.98
C ARG A 159 12.77 24.61 -4.10
N ALA A 160 12.31 25.47 -3.20
CA ALA A 160 13.18 26.10 -2.22
C ALA A 160 12.47 26.30 -0.89
N GLU A 161 13.24 26.30 0.19
CA GLU A 161 12.74 26.66 1.51
C GLU A 161 12.51 28.17 1.60
N MET A 162 11.37 28.58 2.16
CA MET A 162 11.01 29.99 2.27
C MET A 162 11.18 30.52 3.69
N VAL A 163 11.45 31.83 3.77
CA VAL A 163 11.48 32.55 5.06
C VAL A 163 10.08 32.46 5.70
N GLY A 164 9.99 31.88 6.89
CA GLY A 164 8.73 31.55 7.57
C GLY A 164 8.39 30.05 7.60
N GLY A 165 9.21 29.21 6.95
CA GLY A 165 9.06 27.75 6.93
C GLY A 165 8.32 27.24 5.68
N GLY A 166 8.49 25.95 5.42
CA GLY A 166 7.91 25.26 4.27
C GLY A 166 8.83 25.23 3.04
N MET A 167 8.62 24.21 2.20
CA MET A 167 9.34 23.96 0.95
C MET A 167 8.40 24.28 -0.21
N GLN A 168 8.69 25.30 -1.01
CA GLN A 168 7.77 25.79 -2.06
C GLN A 168 8.23 25.37 -3.46
N PRO A 169 7.37 24.72 -4.27
CA PRO A 169 7.65 24.40 -5.68
C PRO A 169 7.61 25.64 -6.58
N GLY A 170 8.42 25.66 -7.62
CA GLY A 170 8.50 26.77 -8.57
C GLY A 170 9.46 26.51 -9.73
N ALA A 171 9.98 27.59 -10.32
CA ALA A 171 10.77 27.56 -11.53
C ALA A 171 12.26 27.84 -11.25
N ALA A 172 13.15 26.93 -11.67
CA ALA A 172 14.59 27.11 -11.61
C ALA A 172 15.19 27.49 -12.97
N ARG A 173 16.21 28.37 -12.96
CA ARG A 173 16.87 28.96 -14.13
C ARG A 173 18.37 28.74 -14.07
N ALA A 174 18.98 28.49 -15.22
CA ALA A 174 20.41 28.21 -15.32
C ALA A 174 21.30 29.47 -15.21
N HIS A 175 20.83 30.64 -15.65
CA HIS A 175 21.71 31.80 -15.85
C HIS A 175 21.60 32.87 -14.76
N SER A 176 20.40 33.36 -14.45
CA SER A 176 20.18 34.44 -13.49
C SER A 176 18.91 34.23 -12.66
N GLY A 177 18.93 34.71 -11.41
CA GLY A 177 17.78 34.64 -10.48
C GLY A 177 17.63 33.31 -9.72
N GLY A 178 18.33 32.24 -10.12
CA GLY A 178 18.30 30.94 -9.46
C GLY A 178 16.93 30.28 -9.55
N PHE A 179 16.17 30.32 -8.47
CA PHE A 179 14.82 29.78 -8.36
C PHE A 179 13.80 30.90 -8.12
N SER A 180 12.60 30.82 -8.70
CA SER A 180 11.48 31.69 -8.34
C SER A 180 10.18 30.93 -8.08
N THR A 181 9.38 31.43 -7.14
CA THR A 181 8.05 30.90 -6.79
C THR A 181 7.11 32.03 -6.42
N GLY A 182 5.80 31.82 -6.61
CA GLY A 182 4.80 32.63 -5.91
C GLY A 182 4.85 32.33 -4.41
N TYR A 183 4.86 33.37 -3.57
CA TYR A 183 4.77 33.24 -2.12
C TYR A 183 4.33 34.55 -1.46
N GLY A 184 3.23 34.51 -0.71
CA GLY A 184 2.69 35.66 0.01
C GLY A 184 2.20 36.79 -0.91
N GLY A 185 1.63 36.43 -2.07
CA GLY A 185 1.13 37.39 -3.06
C GLY A 185 2.20 37.99 -3.99
N GLN A 186 3.46 37.60 -3.85
CA GLN A 186 4.58 38.11 -4.65
C GLN A 186 5.37 36.97 -5.29
N GLU A 187 6.05 37.23 -6.41
CA GLU A 187 7.09 36.33 -6.91
C GLU A 187 8.37 36.55 -6.10
N ARG A 188 8.83 35.48 -5.43
CA ARG A 188 10.06 35.48 -4.62
C ARG A 188 11.15 34.72 -5.35
N CYS A 189 12.37 35.22 -5.26
CA CYS A 189 13.55 34.59 -5.86
C CYS A 189 14.52 34.08 -4.78
N VAL A 190 15.12 32.92 -5.02
CA VAL A 190 16.12 32.28 -4.16
C VAL A 190 17.33 31.89 -5.02
N ALA A 191 18.48 32.51 -4.75
CA ALA A 191 19.70 32.28 -5.51
C ALA A 191 20.70 31.34 -4.80
N GLU A 192 20.68 31.30 -3.47
CA GLU A 192 21.75 30.69 -2.67
C GLU A 192 21.54 29.19 -2.40
N ALA A 193 20.30 28.75 -2.23
CA ALA A 193 19.97 27.36 -1.94
C ALA A 193 18.56 26.99 -2.44
N TYR A 194 18.51 26.21 -3.51
CA TYR A 194 17.30 25.63 -4.04
C TYR A 194 17.57 24.22 -4.55
N GLU A 195 16.53 23.45 -4.82
CA GLU A 195 16.64 22.12 -5.40
C GLU A 195 15.99 22.07 -6.77
N VAL A 196 16.54 21.27 -7.67
CA VAL A 196 16.05 21.05 -9.04
C VAL A 196 15.80 19.57 -9.24
N LEU A 197 14.65 19.24 -9.82
CA LEU A 197 14.30 17.87 -10.13
C LEU A 197 15.13 17.37 -11.31
N CYS A 198 15.78 16.23 -11.13
CA CYS A 198 16.73 15.66 -12.08
C CYS A 198 16.39 14.21 -12.42
N CYS A 199 16.58 13.83 -13.68
CA CYS A 199 16.49 12.45 -14.16
C CYS A 199 17.42 12.26 -15.37
N THR A 200 18.24 11.20 -15.38
CA THR A 200 19.17 10.92 -16.48
C THR A 200 18.46 10.35 -17.71
N GLY A 201 17.31 9.69 -17.54
CA GLY A 201 16.44 9.26 -18.64
C GLY A 201 15.65 10.39 -19.29
N GLY A 202 15.80 11.62 -18.78
CA GLY A 202 15.12 12.80 -19.30
C GLY A 202 13.65 12.90 -18.88
N LEU A 203 12.93 13.86 -19.50
CA LEU A 203 11.60 14.25 -19.05
C LEU A 203 10.57 13.12 -19.14
N ALA A 204 10.53 12.39 -20.25
CA ALA A 204 9.55 11.34 -20.50
C ALA A 204 9.72 10.12 -19.58
N ALA A 205 10.96 9.82 -19.18
CA ALA A 205 11.24 8.77 -18.21
C ALA A 205 10.89 9.18 -16.77
N ALA A 206 10.79 10.48 -16.50
CA ALA A 206 10.61 11.01 -15.15
C ALA A 206 9.16 11.34 -14.81
N VAL A 207 8.46 12.03 -15.72
CA VAL A 207 7.18 12.67 -15.40
C VAL A 207 6.22 12.67 -16.59
N ARG A 208 4.92 12.71 -16.27
CA ARG A 208 3.83 12.99 -17.19
C ARG A 208 3.04 14.22 -16.72
N LEU A 209 2.40 14.90 -17.66
CA LEU A 209 1.58 16.07 -17.38
C LEU A 209 0.10 15.73 -17.49
N VAL A 210 -0.66 15.97 -16.42
CA VAL A 210 -2.08 15.62 -16.31
C VAL A 210 -2.91 16.88 -16.21
N ASP A 211 -3.88 17.05 -17.10
CA ASP A 211 -4.79 18.20 -17.05
C ASP A 211 -5.61 18.22 -15.74
N ALA A 212 -5.69 19.40 -15.12
CA ALA A 212 -6.42 19.61 -13.88
C ALA A 212 -6.98 21.03 -13.81
N GLU A 213 -7.94 21.24 -12.90
CA GLU A 213 -8.55 22.54 -12.67
C GLU A 213 -9.03 22.75 -11.24
N GLY A 214 -9.25 24.01 -10.86
CA GLY A 214 -9.94 24.37 -9.61
C GLY A 214 -9.27 23.86 -8.32
N GLY A 215 -7.95 23.74 -8.31
CA GLY A 215 -7.18 23.19 -7.17
C GLY A 215 -7.22 21.66 -7.02
N LYS A 216 -7.84 20.91 -7.94
CA LYS A 216 -7.79 19.44 -7.97
C LYS A 216 -6.36 18.95 -8.24
N VAL A 217 -5.93 17.97 -7.47
CA VAL A 217 -4.62 17.33 -7.61
C VAL A 217 -4.82 15.85 -7.90
N PRO A 218 -4.32 15.32 -9.02
CA PRO A 218 -4.29 13.88 -9.28
C PRO A 218 -3.51 13.13 -8.20
N LEU A 219 -3.89 11.89 -7.94
CA LEU A 219 -3.31 11.08 -6.88
C LEU A 219 -1.82 10.77 -7.12
N GLU A 220 -1.46 10.60 -8.38
CA GLU A 220 -0.10 10.35 -8.90
C GLU A 220 0.80 11.61 -8.91
N ALA A 221 0.30 12.75 -8.42
CA ALA A 221 1.03 14.01 -8.47
C ALA A 221 2.35 13.91 -7.72
N LEU A 222 3.40 14.44 -8.34
CA LEU A 222 4.73 14.49 -7.76
C LEU A 222 4.71 15.36 -6.50
N PRO A 223 4.99 14.80 -5.30
CA PRO A 223 5.17 15.60 -4.10
C PRO A 223 6.38 16.50 -4.28
N ALA A 224 6.15 17.81 -4.24
CA ALA A 224 7.17 18.80 -4.58
C ALA A 224 7.48 19.77 -3.44
N GLY A 225 6.67 19.79 -2.38
CA GLY A 225 6.87 20.70 -1.27
C GLY A 225 5.85 20.54 -0.15
N TRP A 226 5.92 21.42 0.83
CA TRP A 226 4.99 21.51 1.96
C TRP A 226 4.92 22.94 2.51
N GLU A 227 3.79 23.29 3.10
CA GLU A 227 3.60 24.54 3.83
C GLU A 227 4.30 24.49 5.20
N ALA A 228 4.36 25.62 5.90
CA ALA A 228 4.96 25.69 7.24
C ALA A 228 4.29 24.77 8.27
N ASP A 229 3.01 24.46 8.09
CA ASP A 229 2.23 23.53 8.93
C ASP A 229 2.37 22.05 8.52
N GLY A 230 3.18 21.75 7.50
CA GLY A 230 3.38 20.40 6.97
C GLY A 230 2.39 19.98 5.88
N THR A 231 1.41 20.82 5.52
CA THR A 231 0.47 20.51 4.44
C THR A 231 1.20 20.28 3.12
N PRO A 232 1.01 19.14 2.42
CA PRO A 232 1.75 18.82 1.20
C PRO A 232 1.37 19.72 0.02
N MET A 233 2.32 19.89 -0.90
CA MET A 233 2.15 20.62 -2.16
C MET A 233 2.77 19.87 -3.33
N PHE A 234 2.22 20.14 -4.51
CA PHE A 234 2.53 19.43 -5.75
C PHE A 234 2.97 20.42 -6.82
N SER A 235 3.79 19.94 -7.76
CA SER A 235 4.23 20.77 -8.88
C SER A 235 3.17 20.82 -9.96
N ALA A 236 2.88 22.03 -10.45
CA ALA A 236 2.01 22.26 -11.59
C ALA A 236 2.74 23.02 -12.68
N VAL A 237 2.23 22.93 -13.90
CA VAL A 237 2.66 23.71 -15.05
C VAL A 237 1.50 24.51 -15.56
N VAL A 238 1.72 25.82 -15.68
CA VAL A 238 0.75 26.79 -16.16
C VAL A 238 1.20 27.30 -17.51
N THR A 239 0.28 27.38 -18.46
CA THR A 239 0.49 28.04 -19.75
C THR A 239 -0.22 29.38 -19.76
N THR A 240 0.50 30.45 -20.07
CA THR A 240 0.01 31.83 -20.17
C THR A 240 0.36 32.43 -21.54
N GLY A 241 -0.38 33.46 -21.94
CA GLY A 241 -0.16 34.16 -23.22
C GLY A 241 -0.57 33.35 -24.46
N ALA A 242 -0.28 33.91 -25.63
CA ALA A 242 -0.51 33.28 -26.94
C ALA A 242 0.47 33.81 -27.98
N GLY A 243 0.75 33.02 -29.02
CA GLY A 243 1.69 33.40 -30.09
C GLY A 243 3.08 33.72 -29.53
N GLU A 244 3.60 34.91 -29.83
CA GLU A 244 4.93 35.36 -29.39
C GLU A 244 5.03 35.63 -27.87
N THR A 245 3.90 35.63 -27.14
CA THR A 245 3.86 35.83 -25.68
C THR A 245 3.63 34.53 -24.91
N LEU A 246 3.63 33.38 -25.59
CA LEU A 246 3.40 32.08 -24.96
C LEU A 246 4.48 31.79 -23.91
N SER A 247 4.04 31.47 -22.69
CA SER A 247 4.89 31.17 -21.54
C SER A 247 4.38 29.93 -20.85
N VAL A 248 5.27 28.98 -20.56
CA VAL A 248 4.98 27.73 -19.85
C VAL A 248 5.82 27.74 -18.59
N ARG A 249 5.18 27.76 -17.41
CA ARG A 249 5.88 28.01 -16.14
C ARG A 249 5.56 26.94 -15.10
N PRO A 250 6.58 26.36 -14.45
CA PRO A 250 6.40 25.61 -13.23
C PRO A 250 5.83 26.48 -12.10
N GLY A 251 4.94 25.89 -11.32
CA GLY A 251 4.28 26.48 -10.16
C GLY A 251 3.87 25.40 -9.17
N LYS A 252 2.92 25.74 -8.31
CA LYS A 252 2.47 24.90 -7.19
C LYS A 252 0.96 24.76 -7.15
N VAL A 253 0.49 23.62 -6.68
CA VAL A 253 -0.93 23.36 -6.42
C VAL A 253 -1.09 22.49 -5.18
N ARG A 254 -2.21 22.65 -4.48
CA ARG A 254 -2.72 21.74 -3.45
C ARG A 254 -4.24 21.90 -3.31
N PRO A 255 -4.92 20.89 -2.74
CA PRO A 255 -6.29 21.08 -2.28
C PRO A 255 -6.40 22.31 -1.38
N GLY A 256 -7.38 23.18 -1.66
CA GLY A 256 -7.61 24.44 -0.94
C GLY A 256 -6.98 25.69 -1.54
N LEU A 257 -6.06 25.59 -2.54
CA LEU A 257 -5.55 26.79 -3.25
C LEU A 257 -6.51 27.35 -4.32
N GLY A 258 -7.51 26.56 -4.73
CA GLY A 258 -8.47 26.97 -5.77
C GLY A 258 -7.90 27.05 -7.19
N GLY A 259 -6.61 26.77 -7.40
CA GLY A 259 -5.92 26.78 -8.69
C GLY A 259 -4.42 26.52 -8.54
N ALA A 260 -3.69 26.55 -9.65
CA ALA A 260 -2.22 26.50 -9.63
C ALA A 260 -1.66 27.91 -9.44
N ALA A 261 -0.88 28.10 -8.38
CA ALA A 261 -0.17 29.34 -8.11
C ALA A 261 1.19 29.34 -8.79
N PHE A 262 1.58 30.46 -9.39
CA PHE A 262 2.88 30.60 -10.09
C PHE A 262 3.37 32.05 -10.02
N GLY A 263 4.69 32.24 -10.13
CA GLY A 263 5.32 33.55 -10.19
C GLY A 263 5.39 34.05 -11.63
N GLU A 264 4.96 35.29 -11.87
CA GLU A 264 5.13 35.99 -13.15
C GLU A 264 5.17 37.50 -12.96
N ASP A 265 6.13 38.16 -13.62
CA ASP A 265 6.35 39.60 -13.60
C ASP A 265 6.39 40.19 -12.18
N GLY A 266 7.03 39.47 -11.24
CA GLY A 266 7.16 39.92 -9.85
C GLY A 266 5.92 39.63 -8.98
N LYS A 267 4.86 39.04 -9.54
CA LYS A 267 3.58 38.77 -8.85
C LYS A 267 3.30 37.29 -8.74
N GLU A 268 2.65 36.89 -7.65
CA GLU A 268 2.00 35.58 -7.56
C GLU A 268 0.66 35.65 -8.28
N ARG A 269 0.45 34.74 -9.24
CA ARG A 269 -0.77 34.61 -10.03
C ARG A 269 -1.39 33.25 -9.80
N LEU A 270 -2.69 33.14 -10.02
CA LEU A 270 -3.46 31.90 -9.90
C LEU A 270 -4.07 31.53 -11.25
N ALA A 271 -3.87 30.29 -11.70
CA ALA A 271 -4.49 29.73 -12.89
C ALA A 271 -5.52 28.66 -12.51
N LEU A 272 -6.73 28.80 -13.05
CA LEU A 272 -7.80 27.83 -12.81
C LEU A 272 -7.59 26.52 -13.56
N ARG A 273 -6.93 26.55 -14.73
CA ARG A 273 -6.59 25.38 -15.55
C ARG A 273 -5.07 25.27 -15.69
N TYR A 274 -4.57 24.07 -15.50
CA TYR A 274 -3.14 23.79 -15.43
C TYR A 274 -2.90 22.30 -15.68
N LYS A 275 -1.63 21.91 -15.79
CA LYS A 275 -1.22 20.51 -15.82
C LYS A 275 -0.46 20.17 -14.55
N VAL A 276 -0.85 19.13 -13.83
CA VAL A 276 -0.09 18.64 -12.68
C VAL A 276 1.05 17.75 -13.15
N VAL A 277 2.23 17.96 -12.59
CA VAL A 277 3.39 17.11 -12.83
C VAL A 277 3.22 15.85 -12.00
N CYS A 278 3.10 14.71 -12.67
CA CYS A 278 2.94 13.40 -12.04
C CYS A 278 4.14 12.52 -12.40
N LEU A 279 4.51 11.57 -11.54
CA LEU A 279 5.58 10.62 -11.88
C LEU A 279 5.17 9.77 -13.10
N ALA A 280 6.14 9.47 -13.96
CA ALA A 280 5.93 8.47 -15.01
C ALA A 280 5.75 7.08 -14.36
N PRO A 281 5.06 6.13 -15.01
CA PRO A 281 4.71 4.84 -14.40
C PRO A 281 5.90 4.06 -13.83
N ASP A 282 7.03 4.08 -14.54
CA ASP A 282 8.26 3.36 -14.15
C ASP A 282 9.24 4.23 -13.34
N ALA A 283 8.89 5.50 -13.11
CA ALA A 283 9.75 6.45 -12.42
C ALA A 283 9.74 6.23 -10.91
N VAL A 284 10.93 6.22 -10.31
CA VAL A 284 11.10 6.10 -8.86
C VAL A 284 11.69 7.40 -8.32
N LEU A 285 10.95 8.07 -7.43
CA LEU A 285 11.41 9.30 -6.77
C LEU A 285 12.34 8.94 -5.60
N ASP A 286 13.63 9.23 -5.75
CA ASP A 286 14.60 9.18 -4.66
C ASP A 286 14.40 10.39 -3.75
N LEU A 287 13.78 10.13 -2.60
CA LEU A 287 13.62 11.13 -1.55
C LEU A 287 14.83 11.09 -0.61
N PRO A 288 15.45 12.24 -0.28
CA PRO A 288 16.39 12.31 0.84
C PRO A 288 15.76 11.71 2.11
N PRO A 289 16.53 11.02 2.99
CA PRO A 289 16.00 10.29 4.15
C PRO A 289 15.09 11.11 5.07
N ASN A 290 15.30 12.43 5.12
CA ASN A 290 14.58 13.38 5.98
C ASN A 290 13.49 14.17 5.25
N THR A 291 13.14 13.78 4.02
CA THR A 291 11.99 14.40 3.32
C THR A 291 10.71 13.78 3.86
N PRO A 292 9.74 14.57 4.34
CA PRO A 292 8.41 14.07 4.66
C PRO A 292 7.86 13.32 3.44
N ARG A 293 7.69 12.00 3.56
CA ARG A 293 7.14 11.18 2.48
C ARG A 293 5.63 11.45 2.43
N PRO A 294 5.00 11.47 1.24
CA PRO A 294 3.56 11.29 1.20
C PRO A 294 3.24 10.01 2.00
N PRO A 295 2.20 10.01 2.85
CA PRO A 295 1.86 8.84 3.64
C PRO A 295 1.71 7.66 2.69
N THR A 296 2.53 6.64 2.87
CA THR A 296 2.35 5.37 2.18
C THR A 296 1.04 4.78 2.67
N ARG A 297 0.12 4.51 1.75
CA ARG A 297 -1.20 3.98 2.11
C ARG A 297 -1.09 2.49 2.32
N ARG A 298 -1.85 1.97 3.29
CA ARG A 298 -1.95 0.53 3.58
C ARG A 298 -3.33 -0.03 3.21
N PHE A 299 -4.02 0.67 2.33
CA PHE A 299 -5.41 0.45 1.98
C PHE A 299 -5.68 1.00 0.57
N LEU A 300 -6.77 0.54 -0.03
CA LEU A 300 -7.29 1.09 -1.28
C LEU A 300 -8.40 2.10 -0.98
N LEU A 301 -8.49 3.15 -1.80
CA LEU A 301 -9.50 4.20 -1.70
C LEU A 301 -10.74 3.96 -2.57
N SER A 302 -10.63 3.12 -3.61
CA SER A 302 -11.74 2.87 -4.55
C SER A 302 -11.73 1.45 -5.11
N VAL A 303 -12.88 1.03 -5.62
CA VAL A 303 -13.05 -0.16 -6.44
C VAL A 303 -12.22 -0.03 -7.72
N GLY A 304 -12.04 1.19 -8.25
CA GLY A 304 -11.12 1.43 -9.37
C GLY A 304 -9.68 1.00 -9.05
N GLU A 305 -9.17 1.35 -7.86
CA GLU A 305 -7.87 0.89 -7.37
C GLU A 305 -7.84 -0.64 -7.16
N LEU A 306 -8.92 -1.24 -6.62
CA LEU A 306 -9.04 -2.69 -6.48
C LEU A 306 -8.94 -3.41 -7.83
N LEU A 307 -9.65 -2.92 -8.85
CA LEU A 307 -9.63 -3.52 -10.19
C LEU A 307 -8.27 -3.36 -10.87
N ALA A 308 -7.54 -2.28 -10.57
CA ALA A 308 -6.20 -2.00 -11.10
C ALA A 308 -5.07 -2.67 -10.31
N TRP A 309 -5.36 -3.32 -9.18
CA TRP A 309 -4.36 -3.93 -8.32
C TRP A 309 -3.68 -5.13 -8.99
N THR A 310 -2.37 -5.27 -8.73
CA THR A 310 -1.56 -6.42 -9.09
C THR A 310 -0.61 -6.74 -7.93
N PRO A 311 0.03 -7.94 -7.90
CA PRO A 311 1.09 -8.25 -6.93
C PRO A 311 2.27 -7.27 -6.94
N ASP A 312 2.53 -6.59 -8.06
CA ASP A 312 3.58 -5.57 -8.17
C ASP A 312 3.08 -4.17 -7.70
N GLY A 313 1.87 -4.11 -7.15
CA GLY A 313 1.20 -2.89 -6.71
C GLY A 313 0.21 -2.34 -7.74
N ILE A 314 -0.16 -1.08 -7.55
CA ILE A 314 -1.03 -0.32 -8.46
C ILE A 314 -0.17 0.78 -9.08
N ALA A 315 -0.20 0.88 -10.41
CA ALA A 315 0.58 1.89 -11.13
C ALA A 315 0.28 3.31 -10.59
N GLY A 316 1.32 4.02 -10.14
CA GLY A 316 1.19 5.38 -9.60
C GLY A 316 0.66 5.48 -8.16
N VAL A 317 0.46 4.35 -7.46
CA VAL A 317 0.03 4.31 -6.06
C VAL A 317 1.10 3.62 -5.22
N SER A 318 1.63 4.33 -4.22
CA SER A 318 2.57 3.77 -3.25
C SER A 318 1.82 3.10 -2.10
N LEU A 319 1.85 1.77 -2.08
CA LEU A 319 1.34 0.96 -0.98
C LEU A 319 2.51 0.49 -0.10
N ASP A 320 2.44 0.75 1.20
CA ASP A 320 3.37 0.17 2.20
C ASP A 320 2.76 -1.10 2.80
N LEU A 321 2.57 -2.08 1.92
CA LEU A 321 2.03 -3.38 2.29
C LEU A 321 3.04 -4.44 1.94
N THR A 322 3.51 -5.13 2.97
CA THR A 322 4.38 -6.30 2.83
C THR A 322 3.60 -7.53 3.23
N ARG A 323 3.95 -8.67 2.63
CA ARG A 323 3.39 -9.96 3.00
C ARG A 323 3.82 -10.31 4.43
N ALA A 324 2.87 -10.79 5.23
CA ALA A 324 3.17 -11.37 6.53
C ALA A 324 4.18 -12.53 6.41
N ALA A 325 5.18 -12.58 7.29
CA ALA A 325 6.22 -13.59 7.23
C ALA A 325 5.73 -14.98 7.69
N THR A 326 4.64 -15.02 8.47
CA THR A 326 4.04 -16.27 8.96
C THR A 326 3.15 -16.92 7.91
N LEU A 327 3.23 -18.24 7.80
CA LEU A 327 2.25 -19.02 7.04
C LEU A 327 0.91 -19.00 7.77
N ALA A 328 -0.19 -18.95 7.00
CA ALA A 328 -1.56 -19.02 7.51
C ALA A 328 -1.71 -20.17 8.52
N PRO A 329 -2.51 -19.98 9.59
CA PRO A 329 -2.59 -20.95 10.67
C PRO A 329 -3.00 -22.31 10.11
N THR A 330 -2.19 -23.33 10.36
CA THR A 330 -2.43 -24.71 9.90
C THR A 330 -3.58 -25.39 10.66
N THR A 331 -4.41 -24.64 11.38
CA THR A 331 -5.58 -25.18 12.05
C THR A 331 -6.52 -25.70 10.98
N LYS A 332 -6.47 -27.02 10.77
CA LYS A 332 -7.60 -27.81 10.28
C LYS A 332 -8.70 -27.63 11.32
N VAL A 333 -9.39 -26.49 11.29
CA VAL A 333 -10.55 -26.23 12.14
C VAL A 333 -11.50 -27.37 11.83
N ARG A 334 -11.76 -28.22 12.84
CA ARG A 334 -12.61 -29.40 12.62
C ARG A 334 -14.00 -28.88 12.29
N ALA A 335 -14.74 -29.56 11.43
CA ALA A 335 -16.12 -29.15 11.10
C ALA A 335 -17.01 -28.98 12.35
N ALA A 336 -16.69 -29.68 13.45
CA ALA A 336 -17.36 -29.55 14.74
C ALA A 336 -17.08 -28.22 15.48
N GLU A 337 -15.92 -27.59 15.27
CA GLU A 337 -15.58 -26.26 15.82
C GLU A 337 -16.30 -25.15 15.06
N LEU A 338 -16.61 -25.37 13.78
CA LEU A 338 -17.38 -24.41 12.96
C LEU A 338 -18.86 -24.33 13.35
N SER A 339 -19.39 -25.35 14.01
CA SER A 339 -20.77 -25.35 14.51
C SER A 339 -20.94 -24.70 15.88
N GLN A 340 -19.85 -24.29 16.53
CA GLN A 340 -19.90 -23.62 17.83
C GLN A 340 -19.97 -22.09 17.65
N PRO A 341 -20.69 -21.37 18.54
CA PRO A 341 -20.65 -19.92 18.59
C PRO A 341 -19.22 -19.39 18.78
N ARG A 342 -18.95 -18.25 18.15
CA ARG A 342 -17.62 -17.63 18.07
C ARG A 342 -17.64 -16.19 18.55
N VAL A 343 -16.48 -15.71 18.99
CA VAL A 343 -16.25 -14.30 19.32
C VAL A 343 -15.40 -13.66 18.22
N LEU A 344 -16.01 -12.71 17.50
CA LEU A 344 -15.34 -11.88 16.51
C LEU A 344 -14.92 -10.55 17.14
N HIS A 345 -13.64 -10.21 17.02
CA HIS A 345 -13.08 -8.92 17.41
C HIS A 345 -13.01 -8.02 16.18
N CYS A 346 -13.83 -6.96 16.11
CA CYS A 346 -13.77 -5.96 15.05
C CYS A 346 -13.05 -4.70 15.56
N HIS A 347 -11.78 -4.52 15.16
CA HIS A 347 -10.78 -3.69 15.85
C HIS A 347 -11.14 -2.20 16.01
N ASP A 348 -11.48 -1.50 14.92
CA ASP A 348 -11.85 -0.06 14.83
C ASP A 348 -11.12 0.90 15.80
N MET A 349 -9.85 0.63 16.12
CA MET A 349 -9.08 1.44 17.07
C MET A 349 -8.57 2.69 16.37
N ALA A 350 -9.00 3.87 16.81
CA ALA A 350 -8.53 5.17 16.32
C ALA A 350 -8.43 5.28 14.78
N GLY A 351 -9.35 4.64 14.04
CA GLY A 351 -9.40 4.62 12.57
C GLY A 351 -8.35 3.75 11.86
N GLY A 352 -7.50 3.02 12.59
CA GLY A 352 -6.47 2.14 12.03
C GLY A 352 -5.25 2.85 11.44
N TYR A 353 -4.24 2.07 11.04
CA TYR A 353 -3.06 2.51 10.28
C TYR A 353 -2.23 3.60 10.96
N ASN A 354 -2.14 3.55 12.28
CA ASN A 354 -1.42 4.51 13.10
C ASN A 354 -0.81 3.83 14.33
N GLU A 355 0.12 4.50 15.01
CA GLU A 355 0.83 3.92 16.17
C GLU A 355 -0.11 3.52 17.32
N LYS A 356 -1.28 4.17 17.48
CA LYS A 356 -2.23 3.77 18.54
C LYS A 356 -2.87 2.42 18.22
N ALA A 357 -3.33 2.25 16.98
CA ALA A 357 -3.95 1.01 16.50
C ALA A 357 -2.94 -0.13 16.36
N ASP A 358 -1.88 0.10 15.59
CA ASP A 358 -0.99 -0.95 15.09
C ASP A 358 0.24 -1.17 15.97
N GLY A 359 0.47 -0.29 16.94
CA GLY A 359 1.58 -0.35 17.89
C GLY A 359 1.08 -0.54 19.31
N CYS A 360 0.44 0.48 19.87
CA CYS A 360 0.03 0.49 21.28
C CYS A 360 -1.01 -0.58 21.60
N TYR A 361 -2.11 -0.65 20.84
CA TYR A 361 -3.15 -1.64 21.11
C TYR A 361 -2.68 -3.06 20.81
N LEU A 362 -1.97 -3.27 19.69
CA LEU A 362 -1.35 -4.57 19.37
C LEU A 362 -0.47 -5.08 20.51
N ARG A 363 0.37 -4.22 21.12
CA ARG A 363 1.23 -4.59 22.26
C ARG A 363 0.44 -4.85 23.55
N ALA A 364 -0.68 -4.17 23.74
CA ALA A 364 -1.51 -4.29 24.94
C ALA A 364 -2.46 -5.50 24.89
N PHE A 365 -2.88 -5.92 23.69
CA PHE A 365 -3.87 -6.97 23.53
C PHE A 365 -3.27 -8.36 23.81
N THR A 366 -3.66 -8.91 24.96
CA THR A 366 -3.19 -10.23 25.45
C THR A 366 -4.31 -11.26 25.58
N SER A 367 -5.57 -10.85 25.36
CA SER A 367 -6.76 -11.69 25.51
C SER A 367 -7.07 -12.55 24.29
N TRP A 368 -6.06 -13.08 23.59
CA TRP A 368 -6.23 -13.89 22.38
C TRP A 368 -7.12 -15.12 22.58
N ALA A 369 -7.08 -15.76 23.75
CA ALA A 369 -7.96 -16.88 24.08
C ALA A 369 -9.46 -16.51 24.13
N ALA A 370 -9.79 -15.22 24.21
CA ALA A 370 -11.16 -14.70 24.24
C ALA A 370 -11.74 -14.45 22.83
N VAL A 371 -10.93 -14.61 21.77
CA VAL A 371 -11.28 -14.27 20.38
C VAL A 371 -11.09 -15.47 19.47
N ASP A 372 -12.07 -15.73 18.61
CA ASP A 372 -12.03 -16.82 17.61
C ASP A 372 -11.74 -16.30 16.20
N GLU A 373 -12.10 -15.05 15.91
CA GLU A 373 -11.88 -14.40 14.61
C GLU A 373 -11.57 -12.90 14.81
N PHE A 374 -10.66 -12.34 14.02
CA PHE A 374 -10.28 -10.92 14.10
C PHE A 374 -10.58 -10.22 12.77
N VAL A 375 -11.21 -9.04 12.82
CA VAL A 375 -11.40 -8.16 11.66
C VAL A 375 -10.59 -6.88 11.88
N TYR A 376 -9.67 -6.62 10.96
CA TYR A 376 -9.03 -5.33 10.87
C TYR A 376 -9.96 -4.35 10.14
N PHE A 377 -10.67 -3.55 10.94
CA PHE A 377 -11.64 -2.58 10.45
C PHE A 377 -11.03 -1.18 10.39
N ALA A 378 -11.22 -0.50 9.26
CA ALA A 378 -10.90 0.90 9.06
C ALA A 378 -11.74 1.45 7.89
N HIS A 379 -12.00 2.76 7.91
CA HIS A 379 -12.87 3.49 6.98
C HIS A 379 -12.19 3.79 5.63
N HIS A 380 -11.71 2.73 4.97
CA HIS A 380 -11.11 2.79 3.64
C HIS A 380 -11.64 1.65 2.78
N ARG A 381 -11.84 1.90 1.48
CA ARG A 381 -12.53 1.00 0.55
C ARG A 381 -12.11 -0.45 0.70
N VAL A 382 -10.80 -0.71 0.65
CA VAL A 382 -10.23 -2.01 1.01
C VAL A 382 -9.17 -1.79 2.07
N SER A 383 -9.48 -2.17 3.30
CA SER A 383 -8.58 -2.13 4.44
C SER A 383 -7.88 -3.47 4.60
N ILE A 384 -6.57 -3.48 4.31
CA ILE A 384 -5.72 -4.67 4.37
C ILE A 384 -5.03 -4.67 5.75
N PRO A 385 -5.16 -5.74 6.56
CA PRO A 385 -4.53 -5.79 7.87
C PRO A 385 -3.02 -5.61 7.75
N PRO A 386 -2.38 -4.78 8.60
CA PRO A 386 -0.94 -4.69 8.68
C PRO A 386 -0.30 -6.05 9.00
N PRO A 387 0.91 -6.36 8.48
CA PRO A 387 1.53 -7.67 8.64
C PRO A 387 1.70 -8.06 10.12
N GLN A 388 2.03 -7.11 11.00
CA GLN A 388 2.15 -7.37 12.44
C GLN A 388 0.84 -7.83 13.10
N TRP A 389 -0.32 -7.39 12.59
CA TRP A 389 -1.62 -7.87 13.06
C TRP A 389 -1.91 -9.29 12.55
N ILE A 390 -1.63 -9.55 11.27
CA ILE A 390 -1.76 -10.89 10.67
C ILE A 390 -0.90 -11.89 11.44
N GLU A 391 0.37 -11.57 11.64
CA GLU A 391 1.33 -12.42 12.35
C GLU A 391 0.91 -12.68 13.80
N ALA A 392 0.43 -11.65 14.51
CA ALA A 392 -0.05 -11.81 15.88
C ALA A 392 -1.30 -12.70 15.95
N CYS A 393 -2.25 -12.54 15.03
CA CYS A 393 -3.43 -13.40 14.93
C CYS A 393 -3.01 -14.86 14.66
N HIS A 394 -2.17 -15.06 13.66
CA HIS A 394 -1.69 -16.39 13.25
C HIS A 394 -0.90 -17.10 14.34
N ALA A 395 -0.07 -16.38 15.09
CA ALA A 395 0.68 -16.91 16.23
C ALA A 395 -0.25 -17.47 17.34
N HIS A 396 -1.49 -16.97 17.42
CA HIS A 396 -2.50 -17.43 18.36
C HIS A 396 -3.58 -18.31 17.72
N GLY A 397 -3.44 -18.68 16.45
CA GLY A 397 -4.40 -19.51 15.73
C GLY A 397 -5.71 -18.80 15.36
N VAL A 398 -5.73 -17.46 15.40
CA VAL A 398 -6.88 -16.63 15.06
C VAL A 398 -6.78 -16.20 13.59
N PRO A 399 -7.82 -16.35 12.76
CA PRO A 399 -7.87 -15.82 11.41
C PRO A 399 -8.01 -14.28 11.43
N CYS A 400 -7.27 -13.60 10.57
CA CYS A 400 -7.24 -12.15 10.42
C CYS A 400 -7.95 -11.73 9.12
N LEU A 401 -9.07 -11.03 9.24
CA LEU A 401 -9.93 -10.63 8.12
C LEU A 401 -9.65 -9.17 7.73
N ALA A 402 -9.55 -8.92 6.43
CA ALA A 402 -9.57 -7.59 5.84
C ALA A 402 -11.00 -7.03 5.79
N THR A 403 -11.15 -5.75 5.42
CA THR A 403 -12.47 -5.12 5.26
C THR A 403 -12.63 -4.54 3.85
N LEU A 404 -13.76 -4.82 3.19
CA LEU A 404 -14.27 -4.09 2.03
C LEU A 404 -15.45 -3.25 2.49
N ILE A 405 -15.39 -1.92 2.36
CA ILE A 405 -16.46 -1.02 2.80
C ILE A 405 -16.92 -0.07 1.70
N THR A 406 -18.23 0.20 1.64
CA THR A 406 -18.79 1.28 0.84
C THR A 406 -19.59 2.19 1.74
N GLU A 407 -19.27 3.47 1.82
CA GLU A 407 -19.94 4.40 2.73
C GLU A 407 -20.02 5.80 2.09
N HIS A 408 -20.86 6.66 2.65
CA HIS A 408 -21.09 8.05 2.22
C HIS A 408 -21.65 8.20 0.78
N GLU A 409 -21.72 9.44 0.28
CA GLU A 409 -22.34 9.78 -1.01
C GLU A 409 -21.66 9.08 -2.19
N GLU A 410 -20.32 8.91 -2.15
CA GLU A 410 -19.56 8.24 -3.21
C GLU A 410 -19.78 6.72 -3.24
N GLY A 411 -20.28 6.14 -2.15
CA GLY A 411 -20.46 4.70 -2.00
C GLY A 411 -21.40 4.08 -3.02
N ALA A 412 -22.46 4.77 -3.44
CA ALA A 412 -23.42 4.26 -4.43
C ALA A 412 -22.81 4.10 -5.84
N VAL A 413 -21.89 5.01 -6.21
CA VAL A 413 -21.15 4.92 -7.47
C VAL A 413 -20.19 3.74 -7.42
N GLU A 414 -19.49 3.57 -6.31
CA GLU A 414 -18.57 2.47 -6.11
C GLU A 414 -19.28 1.11 -6.00
N ASN A 415 -20.49 1.06 -5.43
CA ASN A 415 -21.34 -0.12 -5.45
C ASN A 415 -21.68 -0.52 -6.88
N SER A 416 -22.09 0.43 -7.72
CA SER A 416 -22.38 0.16 -9.14
C SER A 416 -21.14 -0.40 -9.83
N ARG A 417 -19.97 0.23 -9.62
CA ARG A 417 -18.69 -0.23 -10.18
C ARG A 417 -18.30 -1.63 -9.70
N LEU A 418 -18.48 -1.94 -8.41
CA LEU A 418 -18.23 -3.26 -7.82
C LEU A 418 -19.12 -4.31 -8.47
N LEU A 419 -20.43 -4.05 -8.56
CA LEU A 419 -21.40 -5.00 -9.11
C LEU A 419 -21.26 -5.18 -10.62
N ASP A 420 -20.82 -4.16 -11.35
CA ASP A 420 -20.51 -4.24 -12.79
C ASP A 420 -19.27 -5.09 -13.06
N ASN A 421 -18.37 -5.22 -12.08
CA ASN A 421 -17.11 -5.93 -12.18
C ASN A 421 -16.99 -7.05 -11.13
N ALA A 422 -18.10 -7.64 -10.70
CA ALA A 422 -18.18 -8.48 -9.51
C ALA A 422 -17.17 -9.65 -9.51
N GLU A 423 -17.04 -10.37 -10.64
CA GLU A 423 -16.12 -11.51 -10.76
C GLU A 423 -14.66 -11.07 -10.68
N LEU A 424 -14.29 -10.00 -11.39
CA LEU A 424 -12.93 -9.46 -11.36
C LEU A 424 -12.59 -8.91 -9.97
N ALA A 425 -13.47 -8.15 -9.36
CA ALA A 425 -13.28 -7.64 -8.00
C ALA A 425 -13.12 -8.77 -6.98
N ALA A 426 -13.95 -9.82 -7.06
CA ALA A 426 -13.83 -11.01 -6.23
C ALA A 426 -12.48 -11.73 -6.43
N ALA A 427 -12.04 -11.87 -7.69
CA ALA A 427 -10.74 -12.47 -8.00
C ALA A 427 -9.56 -11.62 -7.50
N GLN A 428 -9.64 -10.29 -7.58
CA GLN A 428 -8.61 -9.39 -7.07
C GLN A 428 -8.50 -9.47 -5.55
N LEU A 429 -9.63 -9.42 -4.83
CA LEU A 429 -9.66 -9.62 -3.39
C LEU A 429 -9.08 -10.99 -3.00
N ALA A 430 -9.46 -12.07 -3.69
CA ALA A 430 -8.88 -13.38 -3.42
C ALA A 430 -7.36 -13.46 -3.68
N GLN A 431 -6.84 -12.72 -4.65
CA GLN A 431 -5.38 -12.62 -4.86
C GLN A 431 -4.70 -11.80 -3.77
N MET A 432 -5.31 -10.69 -3.31
CA MET A 432 -4.81 -9.89 -2.20
C MET A 432 -4.74 -10.70 -0.90
N LEU A 433 -5.74 -11.56 -0.65
CA LEU A 433 -5.75 -12.52 0.46
C LEU A 433 -4.47 -13.34 0.50
N VAL A 434 -4.09 -13.96 -0.62
CA VAL A 434 -2.86 -14.79 -0.70
C VAL A 434 -1.60 -13.94 -0.67
N HIS A 435 -1.62 -12.81 -1.37
CA HIS A 435 -0.45 -11.96 -1.53
C HIS A 435 -0.04 -11.32 -0.20
N TYR A 436 -0.99 -10.81 0.59
CA TYR A 436 -0.71 -10.21 1.91
C TYR A 436 -0.78 -11.21 3.05
N GLY A 437 -1.47 -12.34 2.87
CA GLY A 437 -1.51 -13.45 3.83
C GLY A 437 -2.63 -13.35 4.87
N HIS A 438 -3.69 -12.58 4.62
CA HIS A 438 -4.86 -12.53 5.51
C HIS A 438 -5.86 -13.67 5.20
N ASP A 439 -6.93 -13.81 5.97
CA ASP A 439 -7.78 -15.01 5.99
C ASP A 439 -9.20 -14.80 5.48
N GLY A 440 -9.53 -13.60 5.01
CA GLY A 440 -10.86 -13.32 4.45
C GLY A 440 -11.26 -11.86 4.51
N TYR A 441 -12.57 -11.63 4.44
CA TYR A 441 -13.16 -10.29 4.32
C TYR A 441 -14.43 -10.13 5.17
N LEU A 442 -14.51 -9.01 5.89
CA LEU A 442 -15.79 -8.37 6.19
C LEU A 442 -16.20 -7.50 5.00
N VAL A 443 -17.44 -7.65 4.52
CA VAL A 443 -18.02 -6.84 3.44
C VAL A 443 -19.11 -5.96 4.04
N ASN A 444 -18.83 -4.66 4.15
CA ASN A 444 -19.71 -3.68 4.75
C ASN A 444 -20.25 -2.69 3.70
N ILE A 445 -21.50 -2.89 3.25
CA ILE A 445 -22.12 -2.06 2.21
C ILE A 445 -23.04 -1.03 2.85
N GLU A 446 -22.51 0.12 3.28
CA GLU A 446 -23.25 1.23 3.91
C GLU A 446 -23.59 2.38 2.94
N ALA A 447 -23.81 2.05 1.68
CA ALA A 447 -24.33 2.99 0.69
C ALA A 447 -25.43 2.35 -0.15
N PRO A 448 -26.42 3.12 -0.64
CA PRO A 448 -27.51 2.56 -1.43
C PRO A 448 -27.03 1.84 -2.69
N LEU A 449 -27.82 0.86 -3.12
CA LEU A 449 -27.70 0.16 -4.39
C LEU A 449 -28.70 0.78 -5.40
N PRO A 450 -28.23 1.55 -6.40
CA PRO A 450 -29.12 2.30 -7.29
C PRO A 450 -30.09 1.45 -8.11
N GLY A 451 -29.72 0.22 -8.46
CA GLY A 451 -30.58 -0.75 -9.15
C GLY A 451 -31.56 -1.50 -8.23
N GLY A 452 -31.62 -1.14 -6.95
CA GLY A 452 -32.54 -1.68 -5.95
C GLY A 452 -32.46 -3.20 -5.80
N ALA A 453 -33.60 -3.89 -5.78
CA ALA A 453 -33.67 -5.34 -5.59
C ALA A 453 -32.84 -6.15 -6.62
N ALA A 454 -32.69 -5.66 -7.85
CA ALA A 454 -31.85 -6.30 -8.85
C ALA A 454 -30.36 -6.25 -8.47
N ASP A 455 -29.92 -5.13 -7.92
CA ASP A 455 -28.56 -4.98 -7.40
C ASP A 455 -28.34 -5.76 -6.11
N VAL A 456 -29.36 -5.94 -5.25
CA VAL A 456 -29.28 -6.87 -4.10
C VAL A 456 -28.97 -8.29 -4.57
N ALA A 457 -29.61 -8.76 -5.65
CA ALA A 457 -29.31 -10.06 -6.24
C ALA A 457 -27.92 -10.11 -6.89
N ARG A 458 -27.40 -9.00 -7.40
CA ARG A 458 -26.01 -8.89 -7.89
C ARG A 458 -25.00 -8.90 -6.75
N LEU A 459 -25.30 -8.25 -5.63
CA LEU A 459 -24.49 -8.26 -4.42
C LEU A 459 -24.39 -9.68 -3.86
N ALA A 460 -25.50 -10.41 -3.78
CA ALA A 460 -25.49 -11.81 -3.39
C ALA A 460 -24.58 -12.66 -4.31
N ARG A 461 -24.61 -12.42 -5.63
CA ARG A 461 -23.70 -13.09 -6.57
C ARG A 461 -22.23 -12.71 -6.33
N PHE A 462 -21.94 -11.43 -6.11
CA PHE A 462 -20.59 -10.98 -5.76
C PHE A 462 -20.07 -11.68 -4.50
N LEU A 463 -20.87 -11.73 -3.42
CA LEU A 463 -20.51 -12.42 -2.18
C LEU A 463 -20.20 -13.90 -2.42
N SER A 464 -21.01 -14.57 -3.24
CA SER A 464 -20.80 -15.97 -3.62
C SER A 464 -19.51 -16.17 -4.45
N PHE A 465 -19.23 -15.27 -5.39
CA PHE A 465 -17.97 -15.28 -6.15
C PHE A 465 -16.76 -15.06 -5.25
N LEU A 466 -16.81 -14.06 -4.36
CA LEU A 466 -15.73 -13.76 -3.43
C LEU A 466 -15.47 -14.94 -2.50
N ARG A 467 -16.51 -15.52 -1.91
CA ARG A 467 -16.41 -16.71 -1.07
C ARG A 467 -15.75 -17.87 -1.81
N THR A 468 -16.20 -18.14 -3.03
CA THR A 468 -15.66 -19.23 -3.85
C THR A 468 -14.19 -18.98 -4.21
N ALA A 469 -13.87 -17.76 -4.64
CA ALA A 469 -12.51 -17.38 -5.02
C ALA A 469 -11.53 -17.47 -3.84
N CYS A 470 -11.91 -16.97 -2.65
CA CYS A 470 -11.10 -17.10 -1.44
C CYS A 470 -10.90 -18.57 -1.05
N ARG A 471 -11.95 -19.41 -1.14
CA ARG A 471 -11.89 -20.83 -0.79
C ARG A 471 -11.04 -21.69 -1.72
N ASN A 472 -10.85 -21.25 -2.97
CA ASN A 472 -9.91 -21.90 -3.88
C ASN A 472 -8.46 -21.79 -3.40
N TYR A 473 -8.14 -20.77 -2.60
CA TYR A 473 -6.81 -20.59 -2.01
C TYR A 473 -6.71 -21.15 -0.60
N SER A 474 -7.74 -20.94 0.22
CA SER A 474 -7.78 -21.47 1.58
C SER A 474 -9.18 -21.93 1.96
N THR A 475 -9.33 -23.21 2.28
CA THR A 475 -10.62 -23.79 2.70
C THR A 475 -11.16 -23.20 4.01
N SER A 476 -10.29 -22.56 4.81
CA SER A 476 -10.67 -21.86 6.03
C SER A 476 -11.04 -20.40 5.80
N ALA A 477 -10.85 -19.85 4.60
CA ALA A 477 -11.13 -18.45 4.32
C ALA A 477 -12.61 -18.09 4.57
N ARG A 478 -12.84 -16.88 5.09
CA ARG A 478 -14.18 -16.39 5.45
C ARG A 478 -14.60 -15.15 4.70
N VAL A 479 -15.87 -15.10 4.33
CA VAL A 479 -16.54 -13.87 3.87
C VAL A 479 -17.75 -13.63 4.75
N ILE A 480 -17.75 -12.51 5.48
CA ILE A 480 -18.83 -12.11 6.38
C ILE A 480 -19.45 -10.84 5.81
N VAL A 481 -20.78 -10.76 5.72
CA VAL A 481 -21.49 -9.54 5.29
C VAL A 481 -22.02 -8.78 6.49
N TYR A 482 -21.99 -7.45 6.47
CA TYR A 482 -22.63 -6.61 7.48
C TYR A 482 -24.12 -6.37 7.16
N ASP A 483 -24.97 -6.35 8.19
CA ASP A 483 -26.42 -6.13 8.09
C ASP A 483 -26.76 -4.64 7.87
N SER A 484 -26.59 -4.16 6.63
CA SER A 484 -26.85 -2.77 6.26
C SER A 484 -27.78 -2.59 5.05
N ILE A 485 -27.99 -3.60 4.20
CA ILE A 485 -28.76 -3.46 2.96
C ILE A 485 -30.10 -4.18 3.04
N GLY A 486 -31.17 -3.39 2.89
CA GLY A 486 -32.54 -3.88 2.80
C GLY A 486 -32.89 -4.48 1.43
N PRO A 487 -34.10 -5.09 1.30
CA PRO A 487 -34.51 -5.79 0.09
C PRO A 487 -34.73 -4.86 -1.11
N THR A 488 -34.89 -3.55 -0.86
CA THR A 488 -35.05 -2.50 -1.86
C THR A 488 -33.71 -1.96 -2.35
N GLY A 489 -32.58 -2.39 -1.79
CA GLY A 489 -31.25 -1.82 -2.03
C GLY A 489 -30.95 -0.55 -1.23
N ALA A 490 -31.87 -0.09 -0.38
CA ALA A 490 -31.61 1.01 0.55
C ALA A 490 -30.74 0.55 1.73
N VAL A 491 -30.07 1.50 2.38
CA VAL A 491 -29.37 1.26 3.64
C VAL A 491 -30.43 1.18 4.75
N GLU A 492 -30.67 -0.03 5.24
CA GLU A 492 -31.68 -0.39 6.22
C GLU A 492 -31.12 -1.50 7.12
N TRP A 493 -30.61 -1.12 8.30
CA TRP A 493 -30.14 -2.08 9.30
C TRP A 493 -31.34 -2.85 9.87
N SER A 494 -31.31 -4.18 9.82
CA SER A 494 -32.42 -5.02 10.30
C SER A 494 -32.30 -5.33 11.80
N ASP A 495 -31.09 -5.26 12.34
CA ASP A 495 -30.72 -5.66 13.71
C ASP A 495 -30.99 -7.15 14.01
N GLU A 496 -31.34 -7.92 12.98
CA GLU A 496 -31.74 -9.31 13.07
C GLU A 496 -31.58 -10.01 11.72
N LEU A 497 -31.38 -11.33 11.72
CA LEU A 497 -31.49 -12.11 10.51
C LEU A 497 -32.98 -12.22 10.14
N THR A 498 -33.35 -11.69 8.98
CA THR A 498 -34.72 -11.69 8.45
C THR A 498 -34.79 -12.41 7.10
N THR A 499 -36.00 -12.62 6.58
CA THR A 499 -36.17 -13.10 5.20
C THR A 499 -35.64 -12.09 4.16
N ALA A 500 -35.48 -10.81 4.52
CA ALA A 500 -35.04 -9.77 3.61
C ALA A 500 -33.52 -9.79 3.37
N ASN A 501 -32.72 -9.97 4.43
CA ASN A 501 -31.25 -10.05 4.34
C ASN A 501 -30.71 -11.49 4.18
N ARG A 502 -31.57 -12.51 4.34
CA ARG A 502 -31.19 -13.94 4.20
C ARG A 502 -30.51 -14.27 2.87
N THR A 503 -30.91 -13.64 1.76
CA THR A 503 -30.28 -13.86 0.45
C THR A 503 -28.77 -13.53 0.47
N LEU A 504 -28.37 -12.51 1.23
CA LEU A 504 -26.96 -12.16 1.40
C LEU A 504 -26.25 -13.13 2.35
N PHE A 505 -26.90 -13.50 3.46
CA PHE A 505 -26.40 -14.48 4.42
C PHE A 505 -26.15 -15.87 3.82
N ASP A 506 -27.03 -16.33 2.94
CA ASP A 506 -26.91 -17.63 2.27
C ASP A 506 -25.79 -17.61 1.20
N ALA A 507 -25.42 -16.42 0.69
CA ALA A 507 -24.38 -16.26 -0.31
C ALA A 507 -22.94 -16.27 0.25
N CYS A 508 -22.76 -16.02 1.55
CA CYS A 508 -21.45 -15.92 2.21
C CYS A 508 -21.32 -16.89 3.40
N ASP A 509 -20.28 -16.72 4.23
CA ASP A 509 -20.03 -17.60 5.37
C ASP A 509 -20.80 -17.19 6.61
N GLY A 510 -21.05 -15.89 6.82
CA GLY A 510 -21.81 -15.40 7.96
C GLY A 510 -22.33 -13.98 7.78
N ILE A 511 -23.16 -13.55 8.73
CA ILE A 511 -23.69 -12.18 8.80
C ILE A 511 -23.32 -11.55 10.14
N PHE A 512 -22.81 -10.33 10.09
CA PHE A 512 -22.61 -9.45 11.24
C PHE A 512 -23.83 -8.55 11.35
N LEU A 513 -24.68 -8.81 12.34
CA LEU A 513 -25.88 -8.02 12.63
C LEU A 513 -25.54 -6.67 13.27
N ASN A 514 -26.30 -5.63 12.93
CA ASN A 514 -26.19 -4.30 13.53
C ASN A 514 -26.50 -4.32 15.05
N TYR A 515 -26.15 -3.24 15.74
CA TYR A 515 -26.10 -3.18 17.21
C TYR A 515 -27.45 -2.90 17.91
N TRP A 516 -28.46 -2.36 17.22
CA TRP A 516 -29.71 -1.87 17.85
C TRP A 516 -30.78 -2.94 18.08
N TRP A 517 -30.34 -4.18 18.27
CA TRP A 517 -31.22 -5.32 18.51
C TRP A 517 -31.83 -5.29 19.92
N ARG A 518 -32.94 -6.01 20.07
CA ARG A 518 -33.61 -6.33 21.33
C ARG A 518 -33.69 -7.85 21.49
N PRO A 519 -33.73 -8.39 22.72
CA PRO A 519 -33.65 -9.84 22.95
C PRO A 519 -34.60 -10.72 22.09
N PRO A 520 -35.87 -10.33 21.81
CA PRO A 520 -36.73 -11.12 20.93
C PRO A 520 -36.22 -11.26 19.48
N GLN A 521 -35.49 -10.28 18.95
CA GLN A 521 -34.89 -10.32 17.61
C GLN A 521 -33.79 -11.39 17.51
N LEU A 522 -33.02 -11.58 18.58
CA LEU A 522 -31.97 -12.59 18.62
C LEU A 522 -32.53 -14.01 18.53
N MET A 523 -33.62 -14.29 19.26
CA MET A 523 -34.30 -15.58 19.19
C MET A 523 -34.92 -15.85 17.81
N ARG A 524 -35.46 -14.82 17.14
CA ARG A 524 -35.93 -14.94 15.76
C ARG A 524 -34.79 -15.21 14.79
N SER A 525 -33.65 -14.53 14.96
CA SER A 525 -32.45 -14.75 14.16
C SER A 525 -31.95 -16.19 14.29
N ARG A 526 -31.87 -16.72 15.51
CA ARG A 526 -31.54 -18.14 15.78
C ARG A 526 -32.51 -19.08 15.09
N ALA A 527 -33.81 -18.85 15.23
CA ALA A 527 -34.83 -19.69 14.63
C ALA A 527 -34.74 -19.69 13.09
N LEU A 528 -34.49 -18.53 12.47
CA LEU A 528 -34.41 -18.40 11.02
C LEU A 528 -33.11 -18.99 10.44
N ALA A 529 -31.97 -18.82 11.13
CA ALA A 529 -30.70 -19.42 10.74
C ALA A 529 -30.74 -20.95 10.83
N GLY A 530 -31.43 -21.46 11.85
CA GLY A 530 -31.50 -22.89 12.15
C GLY A 530 -30.18 -23.43 12.72
N VAL A 531 -30.24 -24.67 13.22
CA VAL A 531 -29.12 -25.30 13.97
C VAL A 531 -27.83 -25.40 13.15
N ALA A 532 -27.94 -25.52 11.82
CA ALA A 532 -26.77 -25.69 10.95
C ALA A 532 -25.97 -24.40 10.72
N ARG A 533 -26.57 -23.22 10.92
CA ARG A 533 -25.98 -21.91 10.59
C ARG A 533 -26.10 -20.89 11.73
N CYS A 534 -26.59 -21.25 12.90
CA CYS A 534 -26.77 -20.31 14.01
C CYS A 534 -25.44 -19.70 14.49
N ALA A 535 -24.35 -20.46 14.44
CA ALA A 535 -23.00 -19.97 14.74
C ALA A 535 -22.46 -19.00 13.67
N ASP A 536 -23.10 -18.89 12.51
CA ASP A 536 -22.68 -17.99 11.43
C ASP A 536 -23.40 -16.63 11.49
N VAL A 537 -24.27 -16.43 12.48
CA VAL A 537 -24.89 -15.14 12.80
C VAL A 537 -24.13 -14.53 13.96
N TYR A 538 -23.41 -13.45 13.69
CA TYR A 538 -22.63 -12.70 14.67
C TYR A 538 -23.45 -11.48 15.11
N VAL A 539 -23.89 -11.49 16.37
CA VAL A 539 -24.66 -10.39 16.94
C VAL A 539 -23.72 -9.26 17.33
N GLY A 540 -23.93 -8.08 16.76
CA GLY A 540 -23.11 -6.91 17.03
C GLY A 540 -23.28 -6.37 18.44
N VAL A 541 -22.18 -6.09 19.12
CA VAL A 541 -22.12 -5.32 20.36
C VAL A 541 -21.12 -4.17 20.17
N ASP A 542 -21.61 -2.94 20.17
CA ASP A 542 -20.77 -1.74 20.07
C ASP A 542 -20.20 -1.39 21.44
N VAL A 543 -18.88 -1.53 21.61
CA VAL A 543 -18.21 -1.33 22.89
C VAL A 543 -18.28 0.12 23.37
N PHE A 544 -18.46 1.08 22.47
CA PHE A 544 -18.69 2.49 22.83
C PHE A 544 -20.14 2.79 23.23
N ALA A 545 -21.03 1.81 23.08
CA ALA A 545 -22.46 1.92 23.27
C ALA A 545 -23.10 3.16 22.58
N ARG A 546 -22.82 3.36 21.29
CA ARG A 546 -23.37 4.48 20.51
C ARG A 546 -24.80 4.18 20.07
N GLY A 547 -25.73 5.07 20.43
CA GLY A 547 -27.14 4.97 20.05
C GLY A 547 -28.05 4.44 21.16
N ASP A 548 -29.22 3.91 20.78
CA ASP A 548 -30.22 3.36 21.71
C ASP A 548 -30.00 1.86 21.90
N LEU A 549 -29.14 1.51 22.87
CA LEU A 549 -28.71 0.14 23.15
C LEU A 549 -29.26 -0.35 24.49
N SER A 550 -29.42 -1.68 24.63
CA SER A 550 -29.87 -2.31 25.88
C SER A 550 -28.76 -2.52 26.91
N TYR A 551 -27.52 -2.14 26.60
CA TYR A 551 -26.33 -2.35 27.42
C TYR A 551 -25.48 -1.07 27.50
N GLY A 552 -24.56 -1.02 28.47
CA GLY A 552 -23.65 0.13 28.65
C GLY A 552 -22.33 0.00 27.89
N ALA A 553 -21.57 1.10 27.80
CA ALA A 553 -20.24 1.11 27.17
C ALA A 553 -19.19 0.35 28.00
N GLY A 554 -18.09 -0.05 27.35
CA GLY A 554 -16.95 -0.70 27.99
C GLY A 554 -17.36 -1.97 28.75
N PRO A 555 -17.01 -2.13 30.04
CA PRO A 555 -17.46 -3.26 30.86
C PRO A 555 -18.99 -3.41 30.95
N GLY A 556 -19.77 -2.35 30.67
CA GLY A 556 -21.23 -2.41 30.60
C GLY A 556 -21.76 -3.30 29.46
N CYS A 557 -20.92 -3.63 28.47
CA CYS A 557 -21.27 -4.54 27.37
C CYS A 557 -21.44 -5.98 27.84
N ALA A 558 -21.01 -6.33 29.06
CA ALA A 558 -21.16 -7.67 29.63
C ALA A 558 -22.63 -8.15 29.64
N GLU A 559 -23.58 -7.22 29.81
CA GLU A 559 -25.01 -7.53 29.71
C GLU A 559 -25.42 -7.93 28.28
N GLY A 560 -24.94 -7.18 27.28
CA GLY A 560 -25.16 -7.51 25.87
C GLY A 560 -24.52 -8.86 25.49
N VAL A 561 -23.28 -9.10 25.93
CA VAL A 561 -22.58 -10.39 25.73
C VAL A 561 -23.36 -11.55 26.34
N GLN A 562 -23.90 -11.38 27.55
CA GLN A 562 -24.73 -12.40 28.19
C GLN A 562 -26.01 -12.69 27.38
N GLN A 563 -26.72 -11.64 26.93
CA GLN A 563 -27.94 -11.80 26.13
C GLN A 563 -27.67 -12.53 24.81
N VAL A 564 -26.51 -12.31 24.18
CA VAL A 564 -26.07 -13.07 23.00
C VAL A 564 -25.77 -14.52 23.36
N ALA A 565 -25.03 -14.77 24.43
CA ALA A 565 -24.65 -16.13 24.88
C ALA A 565 -25.88 -17.03 25.11
N GLU A 566 -26.94 -16.49 25.73
CA GLU A 566 -28.19 -17.21 26.01
C GLU A 566 -28.93 -17.67 24.75
N THR A 567 -28.55 -17.17 23.57
CA THR A 567 -29.16 -17.52 22.28
C THR A 567 -28.35 -18.55 21.51
N GLY A 568 -27.13 -18.89 21.92
CA GLY A 568 -26.22 -19.75 21.15
C GLY A 568 -25.93 -19.24 19.72
N LEU A 569 -25.99 -17.92 19.53
CA LEU A 569 -25.48 -17.21 18.35
C LEU A 569 -24.03 -16.74 18.63
N SER A 570 -23.31 -16.38 17.58
CA SER A 570 -21.96 -15.81 17.70
C SER A 570 -22.03 -14.32 18.11
N LEU A 571 -20.93 -13.81 18.64
CA LEU A 571 -20.77 -12.42 19.08
C LEU A 571 -19.80 -11.70 18.14
N ALA A 572 -20.13 -10.48 17.72
CA ALA A 572 -19.19 -9.54 17.12
C ALA A 572 -19.03 -8.31 18.01
N LEU A 573 -17.86 -8.16 18.64
CA LEU A 573 -17.50 -6.98 19.42
C LEU A 573 -16.91 -5.91 18.51
N PHE A 574 -17.59 -4.77 18.40
CA PHE A 574 -17.14 -3.64 17.61
C PHE A 574 -16.39 -2.62 18.47
N ALA A 575 -15.21 -2.22 18.00
CA ALA A 575 -14.34 -1.22 18.61
C ALA A 575 -13.91 -1.51 20.06
N PRO A 576 -13.41 -2.72 20.40
CA PRO A 576 -12.92 -3.02 21.75
C PRO A 576 -11.64 -2.24 22.12
N GLY A 577 -11.02 -1.53 21.17
CA GLY A 577 -9.99 -0.51 21.42
C GLY A 577 -10.39 0.56 22.44
N TRP A 578 -11.69 0.67 22.74
CA TRP A 578 -12.26 1.43 23.86
C TRP A 578 -11.42 1.38 25.14
N SER A 579 -10.89 0.20 25.50
CA SER A 579 -10.09 -0.01 26.73
C SER A 579 -8.90 0.96 26.84
N LEU A 580 -8.28 1.31 25.70
CA LEU A 580 -7.16 2.22 25.59
C LEU A 580 -7.55 3.62 25.10
N GLU A 581 -8.64 3.75 24.34
CA GLU A 581 -9.07 5.06 23.83
C GLU A 581 -9.69 5.94 24.91
N VAL A 582 -10.55 5.36 25.75
CA VAL A 582 -11.33 6.08 26.77
C VAL A 582 -11.48 5.30 28.08
N GLY A 583 -11.06 4.03 28.10
CA GLY A 583 -11.06 3.18 29.28
C GLY A 583 -9.86 3.41 30.20
N SER A 584 -9.67 2.51 31.16
CA SER A 584 -8.60 2.61 32.16
C SER A 584 -7.18 2.44 31.59
N GLY A 585 -7.04 2.01 30.34
CA GLY A 585 -5.77 1.95 29.62
C GLY A 585 -5.38 3.27 28.96
N GLN A 586 -6.22 4.32 29.03
CA GLN A 586 -5.94 5.60 28.40
C GLN A 586 -4.84 6.38 29.14
N GLY A 587 -3.77 6.74 28.42
CA GLY A 587 -2.73 7.65 28.91
C GLY A 587 -1.81 7.09 30.00
N VAL A 588 -1.91 5.80 30.30
CA VAL A 588 -1.07 5.09 31.27
C VAL A 588 0.15 4.43 30.59
N SER A 589 1.04 3.83 31.37
CA SER A 589 2.18 3.09 30.82
C SER A 589 1.74 1.86 30.01
N ALA A 590 2.61 1.32 29.15
CA ALA A 590 2.29 0.14 28.34
C ALA A 590 1.92 -1.10 29.18
N GLU A 591 2.59 -1.28 30.32
CA GLU A 591 2.30 -2.39 31.25
C GLU A 591 0.93 -2.22 31.90
N GLU A 592 0.59 -1.01 32.34
CA GLU A 592 -0.72 -0.69 32.91
C GLU A 592 -1.84 -0.79 31.87
N ALA A 593 -1.59 -0.36 30.63
CA ALA A 593 -2.54 -0.49 29.52
C ALA A 593 -2.82 -1.95 29.18
N THR A 594 -1.79 -2.80 29.17
CA THR A 594 -1.92 -4.25 28.97
C THR A 594 -2.79 -4.88 30.07
N LYS A 595 -2.55 -4.51 31.33
CA LYS A 595 -3.35 -4.99 32.46
C LYS A 595 -4.80 -4.49 32.38
N ALA A 596 -5.00 -3.22 32.05
CA ALA A 596 -6.32 -2.62 31.90
C ALA A 596 -7.14 -3.29 30.78
N ASP A 597 -6.53 -3.59 29.64
CA ASP A 597 -7.17 -4.31 28.54
C ASP A 597 -7.55 -5.74 28.96
N ALA A 598 -6.64 -6.48 29.60
CA ALA A 598 -6.93 -7.83 30.09
C ALA A 598 -8.08 -7.85 31.11
N GLU A 599 -8.12 -6.88 32.04
CA GLU A 599 -9.24 -6.71 32.99
C GLU A 599 -10.55 -6.34 32.29
N PHE A 600 -10.48 -5.54 31.22
CA PHE A 600 -11.63 -5.16 30.41
C PHE A 600 -12.24 -6.40 29.72
N TRP A 601 -11.43 -7.20 29.02
CA TRP A 601 -11.89 -8.43 28.36
C TRP A 601 -12.45 -9.45 29.36
N ALA A 602 -11.81 -9.61 30.52
CA ALA A 602 -12.31 -10.48 31.58
C ALA A 602 -13.70 -10.05 32.09
N LYS A 603 -13.96 -8.74 32.17
CA LYS A 603 -15.26 -8.20 32.60
C LYS A 603 -16.36 -8.38 31.54
N LEU A 604 -16.02 -8.44 30.26
CA LEU A 604 -17.00 -8.70 29.20
C LEU A 604 -17.63 -10.09 29.33
N GLY A 605 -16.87 -11.08 29.81
CA GLY A 605 -17.36 -12.46 29.99
C GLY A 605 -17.70 -13.14 28.66
N THR A 606 -16.80 -13.03 27.67
CA THR A 606 -16.98 -13.62 26.33
C THR A 606 -16.83 -15.14 26.32
N ASP A 607 -16.24 -15.73 27.36
CA ASP A 607 -16.21 -17.17 27.62
C ASP A 607 -17.62 -17.80 27.58
N ARG A 608 -18.63 -17.07 28.07
CA ARG A 608 -20.04 -17.51 28.05
C ARG A 608 -20.57 -17.82 26.65
N ILE A 609 -20.05 -17.18 25.61
CA ILE A 609 -20.46 -17.44 24.22
C ILE A 609 -20.20 -18.90 23.85
N ARG A 610 -19.12 -19.50 24.38
CA ARG A 610 -18.74 -20.89 24.13
C ARG A 610 -19.42 -21.88 25.07
N GLU A 611 -19.84 -21.43 26.26
CA GLU A 611 -20.45 -22.24 27.30
C GLU A 611 -21.98 -22.39 27.16
N GLY A 612 -22.64 -21.51 26.40
CA GLY A 612 -24.11 -21.43 26.26
C GLY A 612 -24.80 -22.58 25.52
N MET A 613 -24.30 -23.82 25.63
CA MET A 613 -24.94 -25.03 25.09
C MET A 613 -25.80 -25.76 26.11
#